data_AF-A0A3D1HKR1-F1
#
_entry.id   AF-A0A3D1HKR1-F1
#
_cell.length_a   1.000
_cell.length_b   1.000
_cell.length_c   1.000
_cell.angle_alpha   90.00
_cell.angle_beta   90.00
_cell.angle_gamma   90.00
#
_symmetry.space_group_name_H-M   'P 1'
#
loop_
_entity.id
_entity.type
_entity.pdbx_description
1 polymer ?
#
loop_
_entity_poly.entity_id
_entity_poly.type
_entity_poly.pdbx_seq_one_letter_code
_entity_poly.pdbx_strand_id
1 'polypeptide(L)' 'EETEALFKRVKASRDICELRNMINVGYLITRQAIERKECRGLHFTIDYPLHAYDKK' A
#
# COMPACT_ATOMS: atom_id res chain seq x y z
N GLU A 1 -7.11 -12.22 -2.23
CA GLU A 1 -7.31 -13.51 -2.92
C GLU A 1 -8.50 -13.48 -3.88
N GLU A 2 -9.63 -12.88 -3.49
CA GLU A 2 -10.85 -12.77 -4.32
C GLU A 2 -10.61 -12.11 -5.70
N THR A 3 -9.95 -10.95 -5.77
CA THR A 3 -9.70 -10.24 -7.04
C THR A 3 -8.83 -11.06 -8.00
N GLU A 4 -7.80 -11.74 -7.49
CA GLU A 4 -6.93 -12.59 -8.31
C GLU A 4 -7.68 -13.82 -8.84
N ALA A 5 -8.59 -14.39 -8.04
CA ALA A 5 -9.45 -15.48 -8.48
C ALA A 5 -10.46 -15.01 -9.55
N LEU A 6 -11.04 -13.82 -9.39
CA LEU A 6 -11.94 -13.22 -10.38
C LEU A 6 -11.19 -12.96 -11.70
N PHE A 7 -10.02 -12.31 -11.64
CA PHE A 7 -9.19 -12.03 -12.80
C PHE A 7 -8.83 -13.29 -13.61
N LYS A 8 -8.60 -14.42 -12.94
CA LYS A 8 -8.30 -15.71 -13.58
C LYS A 8 -9.52 -16.39 -14.24
N ARG A 9 -10.74 -16.11 -13.77
CA ARG A 9 -11.97 -16.77 -14.23
C ARG A 9 -12.67 -16.00 -15.36
N VAL A 10 -12.47 -14.70 -15.45
CA VAL A 10 -13.12 -13.84 -16.46
C VAL A 10 -12.17 -13.54 -17.60
N LYS A 11 -12.74 -13.19 -18.77
CA LYS A 11 -11.94 -12.64 -19.86
C LYS A 11 -11.31 -11.32 -19.41
N ALA A 12 -10.01 -11.17 -19.66
CA ALA A 12 -9.32 -9.92 -19.36
C ALA A 12 -10.03 -8.73 -20.02
N SER A 13 -10.42 -7.76 -19.19
CA SER A 13 -11.00 -6.48 -19.58
C SER A 13 -10.17 -5.36 -18.95
N ARG A 14 -10.37 -4.13 -19.44
CA ARG A 14 -9.72 -2.95 -18.89
C ARG A 14 -10.01 -2.80 -17.39
N ASP A 15 -11.29 -2.87 -17.01
CA ASP A 15 -11.75 -2.60 -15.65
C ASP A 15 -11.16 -3.58 -14.63
N ILE A 16 -11.09 -4.88 -14.96
CA ILE A 16 -10.53 -5.87 -14.03
C ILE A 16 -9.01 -5.72 -13.88
N CYS A 17 -8.30 -5.30 -14.95
CA CYS A 17 -6.88 -4.99 -14.89
C CYS A 17 -6.61 -3.74 -14.04
N GLU A 18 -7.40 -2.68 -14.22
CA GLU A 18 -7.29 -1.45 -13.43
C GLU A 18 -7.56 -1.73 -11.94
N LEU A 19 -8.62 -2.50 -11.63
CA LEU A 19 -8.93 -2.93 -10.27
C LEU A 19 -7.78 -3.71 -9.63
N ARG A 20 -7.23 -4.69 -10.35
CA ARG A 20 -6.09 -5.49 -9.88
C ARG A 20 -4.87 -4.62 -9.56
N ASN A 21 -4.55 -3.67 -10.44
CA ASN A 21 -3.42 -2.77 -10.26
C ASN A 21 -3.61 -1.85 -9.05
N MET A 22 -4.80 -1.25 -8.89
CA MET A 22 -5.10 -0.38 -7.74
C MET A 22 -4.96 -1.14 -6.41
N ILE A 23 -5.45 -2.37 -6.32
CA ILE A 23 -5.34 -3.19 -5.11
C ILE A 23 -3.87 -3.51 -4.81
N ASN A 24 -3.09 -3.90 -5.82
CA ASN A 24 -1.67 -4.19 -5.64
C ASN A 24 -0.88 -2.96 -5.17
N VAL A 25 -1.11 -1.80 -5.77
CA VAL A 25 -0.46 -0.54 -5.35
C VAL A 25 -0.90 -0.15 -3.95
N GLY A 26 -2.19 -0.22 -3.63
CA GLY A 26 -2.72 0.07 -2.30
C GLY A 26 -2.12 -0.82 -1.20
N TYR A 27 -1.90 -2.11 -1.51
CA TYR A 27 -1.23 -3.04 -0.61
C TYR A 27 0.22 -2.64 -0.33
N LEU A 28 0.97 -2.26 -1.36
CA LEU A 28 2.36 -1.80 -1.20
C LEU A 28 2.44 -0.53 -0.35
N ILE A 29 1.57 0.46 -0.61
CA ILE A 29 1.51 1.71 0.17
C ILE A 29 1.22 1.40 1.64
N THR A 30 0.19 0.60 1.91
CA THR A 30 -0.22 0.27 3.28
C THR A 30 0.86 -0.51 4.02
N ARG A 31 1.49 -1.48 3.36
CA ARG A 31 2.60 -2.24 3.97
C ARG A 31 3.78 -1.36 4.32
N GLN A 32 4.20 -0.50 3.39
CA GLN A 32 5.30 0.44 3.63
C GLN A 32 4.95 1.44 4.74
N ALA A 33 3.69 1.84 4.88
CA ALA A 33 3.24 2.69 5.97
C ALA A 33 3.31 1.98 7.34
N ILE A 34 2.94 0.70 7.40
CA ILE A 34 3.01 -0.10 8.65
C ILE A 34 4.47 -0.39 9.05
N GLU A 35 5.32 -0.72 8.08
CA GLU A 35 6.73 -1.06 8.28
C GLU A 35 7.57 0.17 8.67
N ARG A 36 7.16 1.39 8.30
CA ARG A 36 7.86 2.62 8.65
C ARG A 36 7.58 3.03 10.11
N LYS A 37 8.66 3.18 10.89
CA LYS A 37 8.63 3.47 12.33
C LYS A 37 9.20 4.86 12.65
N GLU A 38 8.78 5.86 11.87
CA GLU A 38 9.17 7.26 12.01
C GLU A 38 8.16 8.18 11.30
N CYS A 39 8.10 9.44 11.67
CA CYS A 39 7.48 10.49 10.86
C CYS A 39 8.52 11.11 9.93
N ARG A 40 8.25 11.11 8.62
CA ARG A 40 9.18 11.67 7.62
C ARG A 40 8.44 12.22 6.42
N GLY A 41 8.61 13.51 6.14
CA GLY A 41 7.98 14.18 5.02
C GLY A 41 6.46 14.04 5.08
N LEU A 42 5.85 13.41 4.06
CA LEU A 42 4.41 13.20 3.97
C LEU A 42 3.89 11.98 4.76
N HIS A 43 4.78 11.18 5.36
CA HIS A 43 4.36 10.05 6.18
C HIS A 43 4.27 10.45 7.65
N PHE A 44 3.05 10.43 8.20
CA PHE A 44 2.74 10.73 9.59
C PHE A 44 2.15 9.49 10.29
N THR A 45 2.64 9.19 11.49
CA THR A 45 2.15 8.11 12.36
C THR A 45 2.20 8.53 13.82
N ILE A 46 1.15 8.19 14.58
CA ILE A 46 1.03 8.57 16.00
C ILE A 46 1.96 7.72 16.88
N ASP A 47 2.21 6.47 16.47
CA ASP A 47 3.04 5.53 17.24
C ASP A 47 4.54 5.89 17.20
N TYR A 48 4.97 6.59 16.14
CA TYR A 48 6.38 6.98 15.93
C TYR A 48 6.46 8.45 15.48
N PRO A 49 6.18 9.42 16.36
CA PRO A 49 5.93 10.81 15.97
C PRO A 49 7.17 11.59 15.53
N LEU A 50 8.39 11.08 15.75
CA LEU A 50 9.65 11.75 15.47
C LEU A 50 10.29 11.20 14.18
N HIS A 51 11.08 12.02 13.51
CA HIS A 51 11.95 11.55 12.45
C HIS A 51 13.09 10.72 13.04
N ALA A 52 13.56 9.69 12.34
CA ALA A 52 14.63 8.81 12.84
C ALA A 52 15.97 9.51 13.14
N TYR A 53 16.17 10.75 12.68
CA TYR A 53 17.39 11.53 12.89
C TYR A 53 17.23 12.61 13.96
N ASP A 54 16.01 12.91 14.42
CA ASP A 54 15.76 13.95 15.44
C ASP A 54 16.24 13.54 16.84
N LYS A 55 16.55 12.25 17.03
CA LYS A 55 17.11 11.71 18.29
C LYS A 55 18.65 11.73 18.35
N LYS A 56 19.33 12.42 17.43
CA LYS A 56 20.77 12.66 17.49
C LYS A 56 21.10 14.00 18.13
#